data_AF-A0A2K3KDZ3-F1
#
_entry.id   AF-A0A2K3KDZ3-F1
#
_cell.length_a   1.000
_cell.length_b   1.000
_cell.length_c   1.000
_cell.angle_alpha   90.00
_cell.angle_beta   90.00
_cell.angle_gamma   90.00
#
_symmetry.space_group_name_H-M   'P 1'
#
loop_
_entity.id
_entity.type
_entity.pdbx_description
1 polymer ?
#
loop_
_entity_poly.entity_id
_entity_poly.type
_entity_poly.pdbx_seq_one_letter_code
_entity_poly.pdbx_strand_id
1 'polypeptide(L)'
;MRIPTKYNMRMAMRWLVEGCQPGDSLVLHFSGHGSREVDHSMDEVDGYDEAICPVDYESEGKILDDEINATIVRPLPHGAKLHAVIDTCFSGTVLDLPFMCRINRKGYYGWEDHRHPRAGYKGTRGGLAVCISACDDDGSAADTS
;
A
#
# COMPACT_ATOMS: atom_id res chain seq x y z
N MET A 1 7.51 -8.72 -21.79
CA MET A 1 7.41 -7.99 -20.51
C MET A 1 6.32 -6.93 -20.69
N ARG A 2 5.32 -6.85 -19.80
CA ARG A 2 4.27 -5.81 -19.89
C ARG A 2 4.79 -4.52 -19.26
N ILE A 3 4.51 -3.38 -19.89
CA ILE A 3 4.90 -2.05 -19.40
C ILE A 3 4.04 -1.73 -18.16
N PRO A 4 4.61 -1.21 -17.05
CA PRO A 4 3.86 -0.89 -15.83
C PRO A 4 3.08 0.43 -15.98
N THR A 5 2.14 0.46 -16.93
CA THR A 5 1.16 1.53 -17.05
C THR A 5 0.12 1.41 -15.94
N LYS A 6 -0.59 2.50 -15.63
CA LYS A 6 -1.67 2.51 -14.62
C LYS A 6 -2.67 1.40 -14.90
N TYR A 7 -3.12 1.29 -16.15
CA TYR A 7 -4.03 0.25 -16.58
C TYR A 7 -3.48 -1.17 -16.32
N ASN A 8 -2.24 -1.44 -16.72
CA ASN A 8 -1.64 -2.77 -16.58
C ASN A 8 -1.42 -3.15 -15.11
N MET A 9 -1.01 -2.20 -14.27
CA MET A 9 -0.83 -2.40 -12.83
C MET A 9 -2.17 -2.71 -12.15
N ARG A 10 -3.23 -1.95 -12.44
CA ARG A 10 -4.58 -2.20 -11.91
C ARG A 10 -5.10 -3.59 -12.31
N MET A 11 -4.88 -3.99 -13.56
CA MET A 11 -5.26 -5.32 -14.03
C MET A 11 -4.46 -6.42 -13.35
N ALA A 12 -3.16 -6.22 -13.11
CA ALA A 12 -2.32 -7.17 -12.39
C ALA A 12 -2.74 -7.32 -10.92
N MET A 13 -3.09 -6.21 -10.25
CA MET A 13 -3.62 -6.23 -8.88
C MET A 13 -4.94 -7.00 -8.78
N ARG A 14 -5.87 -6.78 -9.73
CA ARG A 14 -7.13 -7.55 -9.78
C ARG A 14 -6.88 -9.02 -10.00
N TRP A 15 -6.01 -9.35 -10.96
CA TRP A 15 -5.61 -10.74 -11.23
C TRP A 15 -4.99 -11.42 -10.00
N LEU A 16 -4.19 -10.70 -9.22
CA LEU A 16 -3.51 -11.25 -8.04
C LEU A 16 -4.50 -11.81 -7.01
N VAL A 17 -5.65 -11.17 -6.83
CA VAL A 17 -6.67 -11.60 -5.86
C VAL A 17 -7.83 -12.37 -6.49
N GLU A 18 -7.85 -12.48 -7.82
CA GLU A 18 -8.93 -13.14 -8.54
C GLU A 18 -8.98 -14.62 -8.18
N GLY A 19 -10.14 -15.07 -7.67
CA GLY A 19 -10.34 -16.46 -7.28
C GLY A 19 -9.58 -16.90 -6.03
N CYS A 20 -9.02 -15.98 -5.25
CA CYS A 20 -8.30 -16.29 -4.01
C CYS A 20 -9.18 -17.07 -3.01
N GLN A 21 -8.63 -18.12 -2.42
CA GLN A 21 -9.29 -19.05 -1.50
C GLN A 21 -8.58 -19.11 -0.13
N PRO A 22 -9.25 -19.60 0.92
CA PRO A 22 -8.61 -19.88 2.20
C PRO A 22 -7.38 -20.78 2.03
N GLY A 23 -6.24 -20.35 2.58
CA GLY A 23 -4.97 -21.07 2.49
C GLY A 23 -4.01 -20.53 1.42
N ASP A 24 -4.49 -19.71 0.49
CA ASP A 24 -3.63 -19.08 -0.53
C ASP A 24 -2.64 -18.09 0.09
N SER A 25 -1.48 -17.96 -0.55
CA SER A 25 -0.42 -17.02 -0.17
C SER A 25 0.03 -16.22 -1.38
N LEU A 26 -0.38 -14.95 -1.41
CA LEU A 26 -0.13 -14.00 -2.47
C LEU A 26 1.10 -13.16 -2.16
N VAL A 27 1.82 -12.73 -3.21
CA VAL A 27 2.97 -11.84 -3.09
C VAL A 27 2.77 -10.66 -4.03
N LEU A 28 2.87 -9.44 -3.48
CA LEU A 28 3.04 -8.21 -4.23
C LEU A 28 4.45 -7.69 -3.98
N HIS A 29 5.17 -7.34 -5.04
CA HIS A 29 6.42 -6.62 -4.95
C HIS A 29 6.34 -5.38 -5.84
N PHE A 30 6.63 -4.22 -5.26
CA PHE A 30 6.70 -2.96 -5.98
C PHE A 30 7.98 -2.24 -5.58
N SER A 31 8.71 -1.75 -6.59
CA SER A 31 9.86 -0.87 -6.41
C SER A 31 9.77 0.24 -7.45
N GLY A 32 9.83 1.49 -6.99
CA GLY A 32 9.61 2.65 -7.85
C GLY A 32 9.28 3.92 -7.06
N HIS A 33 8.79 4.93 -7.76
CA HIS A 33 8.42 6.19 -7.14
C HIS A 33 7.10 6.06 -6.36
N GLY A 34 7.15 6.51 -5.11
CA GLY A 34 5.99 6.84 -4.30
C GLY A 34 5.77 8.35 -4.27
N SER A 35 4.57 8.77 -3.93
CA SER A 35 4.19 10.17 -3.80
C SER A 35 3.13 10.34 -2.71
N ARG A 36 2.89 11.58 -2.31
CA ARG A 36 1.81 11.97 -1.40
C ARG A 36 0.91 12.96 -2.09
N GLU A 37 -0.40 12.75 -1.94
CA GLU A 37 -1.45 13.66 -2.40
C GLU A 37 -2.22 14.17 -1.19
N VAL A 38 -2.87 15.33 -1.32
CA VAL A 38 -3.73 15.83 -0.23
C VAL A 38 -4.92 14.90 -0.09
N ASP A 39 -5.12 14.34 1.11
CA ASP A 39 -6.28 13.49 1.39
C ASP A 39 -7.56 14.34 1.34
N HIS A 40 -8.41 14.04 0.36
CA HIS A 40 -9.70 14.70 0.18
C HIS A 40 -10.85 13.99 0.91
N SER A 41 -10.63 12.74 1.32
CA SER A 41 -11.59 11.91 2.05
C SER A 41 -11.54 12.14 3.57
N MET A 42 -10.41 12.68 4.08
CA MET A 42 -10.11 12.88 5.50
C MET A 42 -10.13 11.58 6.30
N ASP A 43 -9.63 10.51 5.69
CA ASP A 43 -9.55 9.19 6.27
C ASP A 43 -8.13 8.80 6.72
N GLU A 44 -7.14 9.63 6.40
CA GLU A 44 -5.76 9.54 6.89
C GLU A 44 -5.49 10.44 8.12
N VAL A 45 -4.60 9.96 9.00
CA VAL A 45 -4.29 10.64 10.28
C VAL A 45 -3.44 11.89 10.08
N ASP A 46 -2.55 11.87 9.08
CA ASP A 46 -1.68 13.00 8.73
C ASP A 46 -2.27 13.92 7.64
N GLY A 47 -3.38 13.50 7.01
CA GLY A 47 -4.10 14.24 5.99
C GLY A 47 -3.51 14.14 4.59
N TYR A 48 -2.72 13.10 4.30
CA TYR A 48 -2.16 12.84 2.97
C TYR A 48 -2.41 11.39 2.54
N ASP A 49 -2.88 11.19 1.31
CA ASP A 49 -2.96 9.87 0.69
C ASP A 49 -1.59 9.50 0.12
N GLU A 50 -1.13 8.27 0.37
CA GLU A 50 0.03 7.73 -0.32
C GLU A 50 -0.33 7.21 -1.70
N ALA A 51 0.62 7.31 -2.64
CA ALA A 51 0.39 6.87 -4.01
C ALA A 51 1.64 6.23 -4.60
N ILE A 52 1.45 5.24 -5.48
CA ILE A 52 2.50 4.73 -6.36
C ILE A 52 2.36 5.35 -7.75
N CYS A 53 3.49 5.56 -8.42
CA CYS A 53 3.56 6.20 -9.74
C CYS A 53 3.79 5.14 -10.84
N PRO A 54 2.76 4.83 -11.67
CA PRO A 54 2.96 4.08 -12.91
C PRO A 54 3.84 4.83 -13.91
N VAL A 55 4.34 4.18 -14.96
CA VAL A 55 5.23 4.86 -15.93
C VAL A 55 4.53 5.99 -16.71
N ASP A 56 3.20 5.95 -16.79
CA ASP A 56 2.34 6.92 -17.47
C ASP A 56 1.59 7.83 -16.48
N TYR A 57 2.11 8.01 -15.25
CA TYR A 57 1.43 8.79 -14.21
C TYR A 57 1.20 10.25 -14.59
N GLU A 58 2.02 10.83 -15.47
CA GLU A 58 1.84 12.22 -15.92
C GLU A 58 0.55 12.42 -16.73
N SER A 59 0.13 11.41 -17.49
CA SER A 59 -1.09 11.47 -18.31
C SER A 59 -2.28 10.77 -17.66
N GLU A 60 -2.05 9.64 -16.99
CA GLU A 60 -3.13 8.78 -16.43
C GLU A 60 -3.30 8.95 -14.90
N GLY A 61 -2.42 9.73 -14.27
CA GLY A 61 -2.40 9.94 -12.83
C GLY A 61 -1.76 8.80 -12.05
N LYS A 62 -1.65 8.99 -10.73
CA LYS A 62 -1.08 8.02 -9.78
C LYS A 62 -2.12 6.96 -9.38
N ILE A 63 -1.70 5.93 -8.64
CA ILE A 63 -2.60 4.95 -8.01
C ILE A 63 -2.50 5.18 -6.49
N LEU A 64 -3.61 5.63 -5.89
CA LEU A 64 -3.70 5.89 -4.45
C LEU A 64 -3.74 4.58 -3.65
N ASP A 65 -3.17 4.59 -2.46
CA ASP A 65 -3.26 3.55 -1.43
C ASP A 65 -4.69 3.05 -1.19
N ASP A 66 -5.66 3.94 -1.19
CA ASP A 66 -7.06 3.68 -0.97
C ASP A 66 -7.65 2.78 -2.09
N GLU A 67 -7.16 3.01 -3.32
CA GLU A 67 -7.45 2.18 -4.50
C GLU A 67 -6.75 0.81 -4.42
N ILE A 68 -5.50 0.80 -3.96
CA ILE A 68 -4.71 -0.43 -3.77
C ILE A 68 -5.40 -1.30 -2.71
N ASN A 69 -5.73 -0.72 -1.56
CA ASN A 69 -6.42 -1.35 -0.45
C ASN A 69 -7.76 -1.93 -0.89
N ALA A 70 -8.57 -1.16 -1.64
CA ALA A 70 -9.82 -1.64 -2.25
C ALA A 70 -9.63 -2.88 -3.12
N THR A 71 -8.53 -2.91 -3.86
CA THR A 71 -8.30 -3.92 -4.90
C THR A 71 -7.68 -5.19 -4.33
N ILE A 72 -6.74 -5.11 -3.39
CA ILE A 72 -5.97 -6.28 -2.94
C ILE A 72 -6.01 -6.57 -1.44
N VAL A 73 -6.38 -5.61 -0.60
CA VAL A 73 -6.42 -5.80 0.87
C VAL A 73 -7.83 -6.17 1.32
N ARG A 74 -8.82 -5.30 1.08
CA ARG A 74 -10.22 -5.53 1.46
C ARG A 74 -10.78 -6.87 0.96
N PRO A 75 -10.55 -7.33 -0.29
CA PRO A 75 -11.18 -8.56 -0.75
C PRO A 75 -10.56 -9.85 -0.18
N LEU A 76 -9.43 -9.80 0.52
CA LEU A 76 -8.74 -10.99 1.04
C LEU A 76 -9.65 -11.83 1.95
N PRO A 77 -9.98 -13.08 1.54
CA PRO A 77 -10.88 -13.93 2.30
C PRO A 77 -10.19 -14.51 3.53
N HIS A 78 -10.99 -15.00 4.47
CA HIS A 78 -10.51 -15.68 5.65
C HIS A 78 -9.52 -16.81 5.32
N GLY A 79 -8.35 -16.78 5.97
CA GLY A 79 -7.30 -17.78 5.80
C GLY A 79 -6.35 -17.55 4.62
N ALA A 80 -6.61 -16.59 3.74
CA ALA A 80 -5.65 -16.17 2.72
C ALA A 80 -4.63 -15.18 3.30
N LYS A 81 -3.45 -15.12 2.69
CA LYS A 81 -2.36 -14.21 3.08
C LYS A 81 -1.89 -13.38 1.89
N LEU A 82 -1.65 -12.10 2.11
CA LEU A 82 -0.95 -11.20 1.20
C LEU A 82 0.36 -10.73 1.85
N HIS A 83 1.46 -10.98 1.16
CA HIS A 83 2.77 -10.46 1.50
C HIS A 83 3.15 -9.37 0.52
N ALA A 84 3.20 -8.12 0.97
CA ALA A 84 3.64 -7.00 0.17
C ALA A 84 5.04 -6.56 0.58
N VAL A 85 5.91 -6.39 -0.41
CA VAL A 85 7.22 -5.78 -0.25
C VAL A 85 7.24 -4.53 -1.11
N ILE A 86 7.28 -3.37 -0.46
CA ILE A 86 7.12 -2.07 -1.09
C ILE A 86 8.38 -1.26 -0.87
N ASP A 87 9.10 -0.98 -1.94
CA ASP A 87 10.34 -0.22 -1.95
C ASP A 87 10.13 1.13 -2.66
N THR A 88 9.59 2.09 -1.90
CA THR A 88 9.31 3.46 -2.34
C THR A 88 9.58 4.45 -1.21
N CYS A 89 9.76 5.72 -1.56
CA CYS A 89 9.59 6.81 -0.59
C CYS A 89 8.12 6.83 -0.15
N PHE A 90 7.83 6.99 1.14
CA PHE A 90 6.48 6.94 1.74
C PHE A 90 5.80 5.56 1.64
N SER A 91 6.56 4.48 1.88
CA SER A 91 6.09 3.10 1.63
C SER A 91 5.34 2.45 2.81
N GLY A 92 5.36 3.06 4.00
CA GLY A 92 4.77 2.48 5.21
C GLY A 92 3.25 2.27 5.14
N THR A 93 2.55 3.15 4.42
CA THR A 93 1.08 3.25 4.40
C THR A 93 0.47 2.96 3.03
N VAL A 94 1.25 2.55 2.01
CA VAL A 94 0.77 2.26 0.64
C VAL A 94 -0.35 1.19 0.57
N LEU A 95 -0.47 0.33 1.59
CA LEU A 95 -1.55 -0.65 1.70
C LEU A 95 -2.69 -0.21 2.63
N ASP A 96 -2.54 0.92 3.31
CA ASP A 96 -3.51 1.48 4.24
C ASP A 96 -3.96 0.44 5.29
N LEU A 97 -2.95 -0.08 6.02
CA LEU A 97 -3.15 -1.09 7.04
C LEU A 97 -3.37 -0.43 8.40
N PRO A 98 -4.28 -0.98 9.24
CA PRO A 98 -4.68 -0.35 10.49
C PRO A 98 -3.57 -0.32 11.57
N PHE A 99 -2.52 -1.11 11.41
CA PHE A 99 -1.45 -1.25 12.39
C PHE A 99 -0.10 -1.16 11.70
N MET A 100 0.75 -0.27 12.21
CA MET A 100 2.13 -0.10 11.74
C MET A 100 3.09 -0.54 12.83
N CYS A 101 4.08 -1.35 12.47
CA CYS A 101 5.18 -1.71 13.36
C CYS A 101 6.45 -1.00 12.90
N ARG A 102 6.96 -0.08 13.73
CA ARG A 102 8.25 0.58 13.48
C ARG A 102 9.35 -0.12 14.24
N ILE A 103 10.42 -0.51 13.55
CA ILE A 103 11.59 -1.16 14.13
C ILE A 103 12.79 -0.21 14.00
N ASN A 104 13.39 0.20 15.12
CA ASN A 104 14.54 1.08 15.09
C ASN A 104 15.86 0.32 14.93
N ARG A 105 16.95 1.06 14.64
CA ARG A 105 18.31 0.49 14.46
C ARG A 105 18.86 -0.26 15.68
N LYS A 106 18.30 -0.05 16.87
CA LYS A 106 18.69 -0.75 18.11
C LYS A 106 17.88 -2.05 18.31
N GLY A 107 16.96 -2.37 17.39
CA GLY A 107 16.11 -3.56 17.44
C GLY A 107 14.86 -3.41 18.32
N TYR A 108 14.57 -2.21 18.84
CA TYR A 108 13.30 -1.98 19.52
C TYR A 108 12.19 -1.79 18.49
N TYR A 109 11.04 -2.39 18.76
CA TYR A 109 9.85 -2.25 17.93
C TYR A 109 8.70 -1.61 18.72
N GLY A 110 7.91 -0.80 18.04
CA GLY A 110 6.70 -0.17 18.56
C GLY A 110 5.55 -0.38 17.59
N TRP A 111 4.36 -0.62 18.13
CA TRP A 111 3.13 -0.70 17.35
C TRP A 111 2.38 0.62 17.45
N GLU A 112 1.97 1.14 16.31
CA GLU A 112 1.13 2.32 16.16
C GLU A 112 -0.23 1.90 15.61
N ASP A 113 -1.28 2.52 16.14
CA ASP A 113 -2.65 2.34 15.67
C ASP A 113 -2.96 3.48 14.69
N HIS A 114 -3.10 3.14 13.41
CA HIS A 114 -3.33 4.10 12.32
C HIS A 114 -4.81 4.16 11.94
N ARG A 115 -5.70 3.52 12.71
CA ARG A 115 -7.14 3.59 12.46
C ARG A 115 -7.66 4.99 12.73
N HIS A 116 -8.20 5.63 11.70
CA HIS A 116 -8.90 6.91 11.88
C HIS A 116 -10.37 6.68 12.26
N PRO A 117 -10.90 7.28 13.35
CA PRO A 117 -12.27 7.02 13.83
C PRO A 117 -13.39 7.37 12.84
N ARG A 118 -13.10 8.22 11.85
CA ARG A 118 -14.06 8.64 10.80
C ARG A 118 -13.86 7.87 9.50
N ALA A 119 -12.76 7.14 9.35
CA ALA A 119 -12.50 6.32 8.18
C ALA A 119 -13.43 5.12 8.13
N GLY A 120 -13.74 4.66 6.91
CA GLY A 120 -14.36 3.37 6.70
C GLY A 120 -13.47 2.22 7.17
N TYR A 121 -14.00 0.99 7.17
CA TYR A 121 -13.18 -0.19 7.47
C TYR A 121 -12.18 -0.45 6.33
N LYS A 122 -10.89 -0.21 6.62
CA LYS A 122 -9.73 -0.40 5.72
C LYS A 122 -9.03 -1.77 5.88
N GLY A 123 -9.60 -2.68 6.69
CA GLY A 123 -9.04 -4.02 6.94
C GLY A 123 -9.44 -5.08 5.90
N THR A 124 -8.91 -6.30 6.07
CA THR A 124 -9.22 -7.45 5.20
C THR A 124 -10.60 -8.05 5.50
N ARG A 125 -11.14 -8.89 4.60
CA ARG A 125 -12.33 -9.73 4.82
C ARG A 125 -12.01 -11.04 5.57
N GLY A 126 -11.10 -10.96 6.54
CA GLY A 126 -10.68 -12.07 7.41
C GLY A 126 -9.34 -12.70 7.03
N GLY A 127 -8.74 -12.32 5.90
CA GLY A 127 -7.38 -12.70 5.54
C GLY A 127 -6.32 -11.94 6.34
N LEU A 128 -5.05 -12.23 6.08
CA LEU A 128 -3.91 -11.53 6.67
C LEU A 128 -3.16 -10.77 5.58
N ALA A 129 -3.00 -9.45 5.74
CA ALA A 129 -2.12 -8.65 4.91
C ALA A 129 -0.91 -8.20 5.74
N VAL A 130 0.29 -8.36 5.18
CA VAL A 130 1.55 -7.90 5.78
C VAL A 130 2.28 -7.05 4.74
N CYS A 131 2.58 -5.81 5.09
CA CYS A 131 3.45 -4.94 4.31
C CYS A 131 4.83 -4.88 4.96
N ILE A 132 5.87 -5.00 4.15
CA ILE A 132 7.25 -4.74 4.53
C ILE A 132 7.73 -3.57 3.67
N SER A 133 8.05 -2.46 4.31
CA SER A 133 8.56 -1.25 3.69
C SER A 133 9.95 -0.90 4.23
N ALA A 134 10.75 -0.21 3.43
CA ALA A 134 12.16 0.05 3.73
C ALA A 134 12.49 1.53 3.97
N CYS A 135 11.49 2.43 4.02
CA CYS A 135 11.70 3.87 4.14
C CYS A 135 11.12 4.42 5.44
N ASP A 136 11.90 5.22 6.17
CA ASP A 136 11.37 6.12 7.20
C ASP A 136 10.73 7.31 6.46
N ASP A 137 9.45 7.58 6.70
CA ASP A 137 8.63 8.56 5.96
C ASP A 137 9.08 10.04 6.14
N ASP A 138 10.19 10.28 6.86
CA ASP A 138 10.82 11.58 7.10
C ASP A 138 11.93 11.93 6.07
N GLY A 139 12.26 11.02 5.16
CA GLY A 139 13.26 11.24 4.12
C GLY A 139 12.65 11.84 2.86
N SER A 140 12.62 13.17 2.74
CA SER A 140 12.48 13.83 1.43
C SER A 140 13.58 13.26 0.51
N ALA A 141 13.21 12.46 -0.49
CA ALA A 141 14.07 12.20 -1.62
C ALA A 141 14.21 13.53 -2.37
N ALA A 142 15.28 14.26 -2.07
CA ALA A 142 15.69 15.37 -2.89
C ALA A 142 16.02 14.81 -4.27
N ASP A 143 15.18 15.13 -5.25
CA ASP A 143 15.43 14.89 -6.67
C ASP A 143 16.87 15.32 -6.99
N THR A 144 17.70 14.37 -7.41
CA THR A 144 19.00 14.71 -7.97
C THR A 144 18.74 15.10 -9.42
N SER A 145 18.97 16.37 -9.72
CA SER A 145 18.77 17.03 -11.03
C SER A 145 19.54 16.39 -12.17
#